data_AF-A0A151R8L1-F1
#
_entry.id   AF-A0A151R8L1-F1
#
_cell.length_a   1.000
_cell.length_b   1.000
_cell.length_c   1.000
_cell.angle_alpha   90.00
_cell.angle_beta   90.00
_cell.angle_gamma   90.00
#
_symmetry.space_group_name_H-M   'P 1'
#
loop_
_entity.id
_entity.type
_entity.pdbx_description
1 polymer ?
#
loop_
_entity_poly.entity_id
_entity_poly.type
_entity_poly.pdbx_seq_one_letter_code
_entity_poly.pdbx_strand_id
1 'polypeptide(L)'
;KKKDYKALFLIHQCVDSKNFEKICSANSTKEAWDILHKAYGGADKVKKVKLQSLRRKYELLFMNDQESIIDCFNQIQALIIR
;
A
#
# COMPACT_ATOMS: atom_id res chain seq x y z
N LYS A 1 1.73 -28.81 -16.67
CA LYS A 1 0.27 -28.79 -16.37
C LYS A 1 -0.06 -29.35 -14.98
N LYS A 2 0.14 -30.66 -14.67
CA LYS A 2 -0.21 -31.21 -13.33
C LYS A 2 0.40 -30.45 -12.13
N LYS A 3 1.68 -30.07 -12.22
CA LYS A 3 2.36 -29.28 -11.18
C LYS A 3 1.76 -27.88 -11.01
N ASP A 4 1.35 -27.26 -12.11
CA ASP A 4 0.75 -25.93 -12.12
C ASP A 4 -0.64 -25.96 -11.47
N TYR A 5 -1.52 -26.90 -11.84
CA TYR A 5 -2.80 -27.05 -11.17
C TYR A 5 -2.67 -27.33 -9.67
N LYS A 6 -1.66 -28.11 -9.26
CA LYS A 6 -1.40 -28.33 -7.83
C LYS A 6 -0.98 -27.05 -7.12
N ALA A 7 -0.13 -26.23 -7.74
CA ALA A 7 0.29 -24.96 -7.17
C ALA A 7 -0.87 -23.95 -7.11
N LEU A 8 -1.67 -23.84 -8.18
CA LEU A 8 -2.87 -23.00 -8.22
C LEU A 8 -3.87 -23.40 -7.12
N PHE A 9 -4.13 -24.70 -6.96
CA PHE A 9 -4.97 -25.20 -5.87
C PHE A 9 -4.45 -24.79 -4.50
N LEU A 10 -3.14 -24.92 -4.25
CA LEU A 10 -2.56 -24.50 -2.98
C LEU A 10 -2.71 -22.99 -2.74
N ILE A 11 -2.53 -22.16 -3.77
CA ILE A 11 -2.77 -20.71 -3.65
C ILE A 11 -4.23 -20.45 -3.25
N HIS A 12 -5.20 -21.12 -3.88
CA HIS A 12 -6.62 -21.00 -3.53
C HIS A 12 -6.91 -21.37 -2.07
N GLN A 13 -6.23 -22.38 -1.52
CA GLN A 13 -6.43 -22.81 -0.12
C GLN A 13 -5.77 -21.85 0.90
N CYS A 14 -4.73 -21.13 0.51
CA CYS A 14 -3.97 -20.27 1.41
C CYS A 14 -4.50 -18.82 1.51
N VAL A 15 -5.58 -18.48 0.80
CA VAL A 15 -6.16 -17.14 0.79
C VAL A 15 -7.54 -17.11 1.45
N ASP A 16 -7.92 -15.95 1.99
CA ASP A 16 -9.29 -15.75 2.49
C ASP A 16 -10.31 -15.68 1.34
N SER A 17 -11.60 -15.72 1.68
CA SER A 17 -12.70 -15.71 0.70
C SER A 17 -12.66 -14.51 -0.25
N LYS A 18 -12.32 -13.32 0.24
CA LYS A 18 -12.25 -12.09 -0.58
C LYS A 18 -11.12 -12.17 -1.60
N ASN A 19 -10.01 -12.77 -1.23
CA ASN A 19 -8.86 -12.97 -2.09
C ASN A 19 -9.08 -14.12 -3.07
N PHE A 20 -9.75 -15.19 -2.63
CA PHE A 20 -10.16 -16.29 -3.50
C PHE A 20 -11.04 -15.81 -4.66
N GLU A 21 -12.05 -14.99 -4.39
CA GLU A 21 -12.94 -14.41 -5.43
C GLU A 21 -12.17 -13.66 -6.52
N LYS A 22 -11.04 -13.04 -6.19
CA LYS A 22 -10.21 -12.32 -7.17
C LYS A 22 -9.42 -13.25 -8.09
N ILE A 23 -9.10 -14.46 -7.64
CA ILE A 23 -8.19 -15.39 -8.35
C ILE A 23 -8.87 -16.69 -8.78
N CYS A 24 -10.16 -16.87 -8.49
CA CYS A 24 -10.87 -18.11 -8.80
C CYS A 24 -10.98 -18.39 -10.30
N SER A 25 -10.98 -17.34 -11.13
CA SER A 25 -11.01 -17.42 -12.60
C SER A 25 -9.63 -17.56 -13.25
N ALA A 26 -8.55 -17.59 -12.47
CA ALA A 26 -7.19 -17.70 -13.02
C ALA A 26 -6.95 -19.11 -13.60
N ASN A 27 -6.40 -19.17 -14.82
CA ASN A 27 -6.16 -20.41 -15.56
C ASN A 27 -4.77 -21.01 -15.28
N SER A 28 -3.91 -20.29 -14.56
CA SER A 28 -2.58 -20.72 -14.19
C SER A 28 -2.15 -20.16 -12.84
N THR A 29 -1.18 -20.81 -12.20
CA THR A 29 -0.57 -20.32 -10.96
C THR A 29 -0.01 -18.91 -11.13
N LYS A 30 0.61 -18.65 -12.28
CA LYS A 30 1.21 -17.35 -12.60
C LYS A 30 0.15 -16.25 -12.66
N GLU A 31 -0.96 -16.50 -13.32
CA GLU A 31 -2.06 -15.54 -13.43
C GLU A 31 -2.65 -15.21 -12.04
N ALA A 32 -2.90 -16.22 -11.21
CA ALA A 32 -3.36 -16.01 -9.84
C ALA A 32 -2.36 -15.19 -9.02
N TRP A 33 -1.06 -15.49 -9.13
CA TRP A 33 0.00 -14.74 -8.47
C TRP A 33 0.08 -13.29 -8.94
N ASP A 34 0.02 -13.05 -10.26
CA ASP A 34 0.08 -11.71 -10.85
C ASP A 34 -1.13 -10.86 -10.42
N ILE A 35 -2.33 -11.45 -10.28
CA ILE A 35 -3.51 -10.77 -9.74
C ILE A 35 -3.29 -10.35 -8.28
N LEU A 36 -2.83 -11.27 -7.43
CA LEU A 36 -2.51 -10.96 -6.02
C LEU A 36 -1.43 -9.90 -5.93
N HIS A 37 -0.35 -10.04 -6.70
CA HIS A 37 0.76 -9.10 -6.73
C HIS A 37 0.32 -7.73 -7.26
N LYS A 38 -0.62 -7.65 -8.22
CA LYS A 38 -1.17 -6.36 -8.65
C LYS A 38 -2.05 -5.72 -7.59
N ALA A 39 -2.88 -6.52 -6.91
CA ALA A 39 -3.77 -6.04 -5.86
C ALA A 39 -3.00 -5.52 -4.63
N TYR A 40 -1.84 -6.09 -4.31
CA TYR A 40 -1.11 -5.81 -3.07
C TYR A 40 0.32 -5.25 -3.28
N GLY A 41 0.96 -5.52 -4.39
CA GLY A 41 2.32 -5.05 -4.73
C GLY A 41 2.41 -3.56 -5.04
N GLY A 42 1.29 -2.86 -5.17
CA GLY A 42 1.25 -1.39 -5.22
C GLY A 42 1.43 -0.73 -3.85
N ALA A 43 1.22 -1.45 -2.75
CA ALA A 43 1.20 -0.88 -1.40
C ALA A 43 2.53 -0.21 -1.04
N ASP A 44 3.67 -0.80 -1.41
CA ASP A 44 4.98 -0.22 -1.11
C ASP A 44 5.27 1.04 -1.93
N LYS A 45 4.83 1.08 -3.18
CA LYS A 45 4.93 2.30 -4.01
C LYS A 45 4.06 3.41 -3.43
N VAL A 46 2.83 3.09 -3.02
CA VAL A 46 1.90 4.05 -2.38
C VAL A 46 2.47 4.56 -1.05
N LYS A 47 3.02 3.68 -0.20
CA LYS A 47 3.71 4.08 1.04
C LYS A 47 4.88 5.03 0.76
N LYS A 48 5.71 4.72 -0.23
CA LYS A 48 6.82 5.59 -0.65
C LYS A 48 6.34 6.96 -1.13
N VAL A 49 5.30 7.01 -1.98
CA VAL A 49 4.73 8.28 -2.46
C VAL A 49 4.13 9.09 -1.32
N LYS A 50 3.40 8.47 -0.38
CA LYS A 50 2.86 9.14 0.81
C LYS A 50 3.99 9.70 1.68
N LEU A 51 5.05 8.93 1.92
CA LEU A 51 6.22 9.37 2.69
C LEU A 51 6.94 10.56 2.02
N GLN A 52 7.20 10.49 0.71
CA GLN A 52 7.82 11.58 -0.03
C GLN A 52 6.96 12.86 0.02
N SER A 53 5.64 12.71 -0.10
CA SER A 53 4.70 13.83 0.02
C SER A 53 4.73 14.46 1.41
N LEU A 54 4.81 13.66 2.47
CA LEU A 54 4.94 14.15 3.85
C LEU A 54 6.28 14.86 4.07
N ARG A 55 7.38 14.28 3.59
CA ARG A 55 8.71 14.89 3.66
C ARG A 55 8.75 16.25 2.96
N ARG A 56 8.19 16.34 1.75
CA ARG A 56 8.06 17.61 1.01
C ARG A 56 7.28 18.65 1.81
N LYS A 57 6.17 18.27 2.44
CA LYS A 57 5.36 19.19 3.27
C LYS A 57 6.13 19.67 4.49
N TYR A 58 6.91 18.80 5.12
CA TYR A 58 7.76 19.15 6.26
C TYR A 58 8.92 20.08 5.86
N GLU A 59 9.61 19.80 4.75
CA GLU A 59 10.69 20.65 4.22
C GLU A 59 10.22 22.06 3.84
N LEU A 60 8.96 22.20 3.43
CA LEU A 60 8.33 23.49 3.13
C LEU A 60 7.72 24.15 4.37
N LEU A 61 7.72 23.49 5.53
CA LEU A 61 7.20 24.03 6.76
C LEU A 61 8.28 24.92 7.38
N PHE A 62 8.01 26.21 7.42
CA PHE A 62 8.85 27.17 8.11
C PHE A 62 7.95 28.02 9.00
N MET A 63 8.46 28.33 10.18
CA MET A 63 7.77 29.17 11.14
C MET A 63 7.90 30.63 10.71
N ASN A 64 6.78 31.34 10.57
CA ASN A 64 6.80 32.76 10.26
C ASN A 64 7.18 33.58 11.50
N ASP A 65 7.73 34.79 11.29
CA ASP A 65 8.13 35.69 12.40
C ASP A 65 6.95 36.12 13.30
N GLN A 66 5.72 36.04 12.79
CA GLN A 66 4.49 36.34 13.53
C GLN A 66 3.76 35.10 14.04
N GLU A 67 4.25 33.91 13.74
CA GLU A 67 3.66 32.65 14.18
C GLU A 67 4.14 32.31 15.59
N SER A 68 3.26 31.82 16.45
CA SER A 68 3.66 31.35 17.78
C SER A 68 4.24 29.93 17.68
N ILE A 69 5.08 29.55 18.66
CA ILE A 69 5.63 28.19 18.75
C ILE A 69 4.50 27.14 18.81
N ILE A 70 3.38 27.48 19.45
CA ILE A 70 2.21 26.61 19.58
C ILE A 70 1.55 26.38 18.22
N ASP A 71 1.43 27.41 17.40
CA ASP A 71 0.84 27.32 16.07
C ASP A 71 1.70 26.45 15.14
N CYS A 72 3.01 26.66 15.14
CA CYS A 72 3.97 25.84 14.41
C CYS A 72 3.90 24.37 14.87
N PHE A 73 3.84 24.13 16.18
CA PHE A 73 3.68 22.78 16.73
C PHE A 73 2.39 22.10 16.26
N ASN A 74 1.27 22.82 16.26
CA ASN A 74 -0.02 22.32 15.78
C ASN A 74 0.02 21.97 14.27
N GLN A 75 0.72 22.75 13.45
CA GLN A 75 0.90 22.45 12.03
C GLN A 75 1.70 21.16 11.80
N ILE A 76 2.78 20.96 12.56
CA ILE A 76 3.57 19.71 12.52
C ILE A 76 2.71 18.52 12.96
N GLN A 77 1.91 18.68 14.03
CA GLN A 77 1.01 17.63 14.50
C GLN A 77 -0.02 17.24 13.43
N ALA A 78 -0.56 18.21 12.70
CA ALA A 78 -1.51 17.99 11.61
C ALA A 78 -0.92 17.25 10.39
N LEU A 79 0.41 17.25 10.21
CA LEU A 79 1.09 16.47 9.18
C LEU A 79 1.23 14.99 9.55
N ILE A 80 1.40 14.68 10.84
CA ILE A 80 1.67 13.32 11.34
C ILE A 80 0.38 12.51 11.51
N ILE A 81 -0.72 13.16 11.89
CA ILE A 81 -1.97 12.49 12.32
C ILE A 81 -2.91 12.09 11.15
N ARG A 82 -2.57 12.39 9.88
CA ARG A 82 -3.41 12.11 8.70
C ARG A 82 -3.17 10.78 7.96
#